data_AF-A0A946H2W5-F1
#
_entry.id   AF-A0A946H2W5-F1
#
_cell.length_a   1.000
_cell.length_b   1.000
_cell.length_c   1.000
_cell.angle_alpha   90.00
_cell.angle_beta   90.00
_cell.angle_gamma   90.00
#
_symmetry.space_group_name_H-M   'P 1'
#
loop_
_entity.id
_entity.type
_entity.pdbx_description
1 polymer ?
#
loop_
_entity_poly.entity_id
_entity_poly.type
_entity_poly.pdbx_seq_one_letter_code
_entity_poly.pdbx_strand_id
1 'polypeptide(L)'
;VVLSEPLLPFAPLPYVVVDGEGWRLVEHDDTGKSFGRLRSFHGQMGMFVRALAYMMSHGSDGLRQVAEDAVLNANYIMARLKGAYNAPFPGPCMHECLFDDHSLKDTGVSTLDLAKAMIDEGFHPMTMYFPLVVHGAMLIEPTETESRQSLDLFCDSMLHLMERAKAGDAEWFHNAPYLAPWSRLDETAAARRPVLTWKPAAETNRAV
;
A
#
# COMPACT_ATOMS: atom_id res chain seq x y z
N VAL A 1 -1.05 -20.22 2.98
CA VAL A 1 -0.17 -20.31 4.17
C VAL A 1 0.77 -21.47 3.94
N VAL A 2 2.06 -21.28 4.13
CA VAL A 2 3.03 -22.38 4.16
C VAL A 2 3.29 -22.70 5.63
N LEU A 3 3.24 -23.98 5.98
CA LEU A 3 3.41 -24.45 7.35
C LEU A 3 4.71 -25.23 7.44
N SER A 4 5.42 -25.09 8.56
CA SER A 4 6.51 -26.00 8.88
C SER A 4 5.96 -27.38 9.26
N GLU A 5 6.79 -28.41 9.15
CA GLU A 5 6.42 -29.79 9.46
C GLU A 5 5.78 -29.97 10.85
N PRO A 6 6.26 -29.32 11.94
CA PRO A 6 5.63 -29.43 13.26
C PRO A 6 4.18 -28.91 13.32
N LEU A 7 3.80 -28.03 12.38
CA LEU A 7 2.46 -27.44 12.31
C LEU A 7 1.51 -28.21 11.38
N LEU A 8 2.04 -29.17 10.59
CA LEU A 8 1.24 -29.95 9.64
C LEU A 8 0.03 -30.66 10.28
N PRO A 9 0.11 -31.26 11.49
CA PRO A 9 -1.06 -31.91 12.12
C PRO A 9 -2.22 -30.95 12.39
N PHE A 10 -1.96 -29.64 12.43
CA PHE A 10 -2.95 -28.60 12.69
C PHE A 10 -3.37 -27.86 11.42
N ALA A 11 -2.82 -28.19 10.26
CA ALA A 11 -3.05 -27.47 9.01
C ALA A 11 -4.55 -27.33 8.69
N PRO A 12 -5.03 -26.15 8.27
CA PRO A 12 -6.40 -25.99 7.82
C PRO A 12 -6.63 -26.70 6.49
N LEU A 13 -7.86 -27.13 6.25
CA LEU A 13 -8.27 -27.80 5.01
C LEU A 13 -8.86 -26.81 3.98
N PRO A 14 -8.70 -27.07 2.67
CA PRO A 14 -7.85 -28.10 2.08
C PRO A 14 -6.41 -27.61 1.85
N TYR A 15 -5.45 -28.54 1.78
CA TYR A 15 -4.05 -28.24 1.44
C TYR A 15 -3.46 -29.28 0.48
N VAL A 16 -2.41 -28.90 -0.23
CA VAL A 16 -1.76 -29.78 -1.22
C VAL A 16 -0.52 -30.42 -0.60
N VAL A 17 -0.36 -31.73 -0.80
CA VAL A 17 0.86 -32.47 -0.48
C VAL A 17 1.50 -32.98 -1.77
N VAL A 18 2.83 -33.00 -1.78
CA VAL A 18 3.63 -33.67 -2.81
C VAL A 18 4.11 -34.97 -2.21
N ASP A 19 3.76 -36.08 -2.84
CA ASP A 19 4.35 -37.39 -2.56
C ASP A 19 5.17 -37.87 -3.76
N GLY A 20 5.85 -39.00 -3.63
CA GLY A 20 6.67 -39.57 -4.71
C GLY A 20 5.88 -39.95 -5.97
N GLU A 21 4.55 -39.93 -5.92
CA GLU A 21 3.64 -40.27 -7.02
C GLU A 21 2.98 -39.04 -7.65
N GLY A 22 3.07 -37.86 -7.02
CA GLY A 22 2.64 -36.59 -7.61
C GLY A 22 2.04 -35.62 -6.58
N TRP A 23 0.99 -34.91 -7.01
CA TRP A 23 0.29 -33.93 -6.20
C TRP A 23 -1.04 -34.51 -5.72
N ARG A 24 -1.28 -34.45 -4.42
CA ARG A 24 -2.56 -34.87 -3.83
C ARG A 24 -3.16 -33.76 -2.99
N LEU A 25 -4.46 -33.59 -3.13
CA LEU A 25 -5.22 -32.63 -2.35
C LEU A 25 -5.79 -33.32 -1.10
N VAL A 26 -5.50 -32.77 0.07
CA VAL A 26 -6.05 -33.21 1.35
C VAL A 26 -7.25 -32.35 1.71
N GLU A 27 -8.42 -32.98 1.77
CA GLU A 27 -9.71 -32.31 1.94
C GLU A 27 -10.46 -32.69 3.22
N HIS A 28 -10.01 -33.74 3.89
CA HIS A 28 -10.60 -34.35 5.07
C HIS A 28 -9.51 -34.66 6.09
N ASP A 29 -9.83 -34.56 7.38
CA ASP A 29 -8.96 -34.94 8.49
C ASP A 29 -9.68 -35.94 9.38
N ASP A 30 -9.16 -37.16 9.44
CA ASP A 30 -9.69 -38.23 10.30
C ASP A 30 -9.02 -38.22 11.68
N THR A 31 -7.96 -37.44 11.88
CA THR A 31 -7.22 -37.38 13.15
C THR A 31 -7.86 -36.46 14.19
N GLY A 32 -8.74 -35.54 13.74
CA GLY A 32 -9.42 -34.56 14.58
C GLY A 32 -8.50 -33.46 15.12
N LYS A 33 -7.28 -33.33 14.60
CA LYS A 33 -6.27 -32.34 15.05
C LYS A 33 -6.23 -31.10 14.17
N SER A 34 -6.68 -31.19 12.93
CA SER A 34 -6.74 -30.07 11.99
C SER A 34 -7.63 -28.95 12.54
N PHE A 35 -7.31 -27.70 12.22
CA PHE A 35 -8.21 -26.56 12.38
C PHE A 35 -9.50 -26.66 11.53
N GLY A 36 -9.60 -27.66 10.66
CA GLY A 36 -10.74 -27.87 9.77
C GLY A 36 -10.76 -26.89 8.60
N ARG A 37 -11.93 -26.74 7.97
CA ARG A 37 -12.10 -25.85 6.81
C ARG A 37 -12.31 -24.41 7.27
N LEU A 38 -11.43 -23.51 6.84
CA LEU A 38 -11.55 -22.07 7.11
C LEU A 38 -12.41 -21.33 6.09
N ARG A 39 -12.67 -21.95 4.93
CA ARG A 39 -13.45 -21.36 3.83
C ARG A 39 -14.10 -22.44 2.99
N SER A 40 -15.10 -22.06 2.21
CA SER A 40 -15.73 -22.94 1.23
C SER A 40 -14.74 -23.33 0.12
N PHE A 41 -14.86 -24.58 -0.34
CA PHE A 41 -14.07 -25.17 -1.43
C PHE A 41 -12.56 -25.04 -1.19
N HIS A 42 -11.81 -24.57 -2.19
CA HIS A 42 -10.34 -24.59 -2.24
C HIS A 42 -9.68 -23.23 -2.10
N GLY A 43 -10.41 -22.14 -2.32
CA GLY A 43 -9.71 -20.92 -2.68
C GLY A 43 -10.43 -20.00 -3.62
N GLN A 44 -9.81 -18.84 -3.84
CA GLN A 44 -10.14 -17.97 -4.96
C GLN A 44 -9.37 -18.52 -6.16
N MET A 45 -9.92 -19.51 -6.87
CA MET A 45 -9.20 -20.24 -7.92
C MET A 45 -8.58 -19.30 -8.97
N GLY A 46 -9.31 -18.25 -9.37
CA GLY A 46 -8.78 -17.24 -10.29
C GLY A 46 -7.53 -16.51 -9.79
N MET A 47 -7.38 -16.30 -8.48
CA MET A 47 -6.16 -15.72 -7.91
C MET A 47 -4.99 -16.69 -7.94
N PHE A 48 -5.23 -17.98 -7.72
CA PHE A 48 -4.19 -19.01 -7.82
C PHE A 48 -3.66 -19.12 -9.25
N VAL A 49 -4.54 -19.09 -10.25
CA VAL A 49 -4.15 -19.13 -11.66
C VAL A 49 -3.27 -17.92 -12.02
N ARG A 50 -3.63 -16.71 -11.55
CA ARG A 50 -2.82 -15.51 -11.78
C ARG A 50 -1.44 -15.60 -11.14
N ALA A 51 -1.37 -16.02 -9.87
CA ALA A 51 -0.09 -16.20 -9.17
C ALA A 51 0.78 -17.26 -9.84
N LEU A 52 0.20 -18.40 -10.25
CA LEU A 52 0.90 -19.45 -10.99
C LEU A 52 1.42 -18.93 -12.33
N ALA A 53 0.58 -18.23 -13.10
CA ALA A 53 0.98 -17.65 -14.38
C ALA A 53 2.13 -16.65 -14.21
N TYR A 54 2.10 -15.80 -13.18
CA TYR A 54 3.19 -14.87 -12.86
C TYR A 54 4.49 -15.63 -12.55
N MET A 55 4.45 -16.58 -11.62
CA MET A 55 5.64 -17.38 -11.24
C MET A 55 6.20 -18.17 -12.43
N MET A 56 5.35 -18.78 -13.24
CA MET A 56 5.77 -19.54 -14.42
C MET A 56 6.32 -18.65 -15.53
N SER A 57 5.80 -17.43 -15.68
CA SER A 57 6.28 -16.48 -16.70
C SER A 57 7.65 -15.91 -16.35
N HIS A 58 7.90 -15.64 -15.06
CA HIS A 58 9.19 -15.12 -14.60
C HIS A 58 10.26 -16.20 -14.42
N GLY A 59 9.89 -17.41 -13.98
CA GLY A 59 10.87 -18.39 -13.55
C GLY A 59 11.60 -17.98 -12.25
N SER A 60 12.51 -18.82 -11.77
CA SER A 60 13.20 -18.56 -10.49
C SER A 60 14.20 -17.41 -10.57
N ASP A 61 14.87 -17.24 -11.71
CA ASP A 61 15.78 -16.15 -12.00
C ASP A 61 15.03 -14.83 -12.20
N GLY A 62 13.91 -14.83 -12.92
CA GLY A 62 13.07 -13.63 -13.06
C GLY A 62 12.45 -13.19 -11.73
N LEU A 63 11.98 -14.12 -10.89
CA LEU A 63 11.46 -13.78 -9.55
C LEU A 63 12.55 -13.23 -8.62
N ARG A 64 13.79 -13.69 -8.79
CA ARG A 64 14.94 -13.10 -8.09
C ARG A 64 15.17 -11.67 -8.54
N GLN A 65 15.18 -11.43 -9.86
CA GLN A 65 15.35 -10.08 -10.40
C GLN A 65 14.24 -9.14 -9.94
N VAL A 66 12.98 -9.59 -9.95
CA VAL A 66 11.84 -8.84 -9.39
C VAL A 66 12.14 -8.34 -7.97
N ALA A 67 12.62 -9.22 -7.09
CA ALA A 67 12.92 -8.84 -5.71
C ALA A 67 14.12 -7.87 -5.62
N GLU A 68 15.17 -8.10 -6.42
CA GLU A 68 16.36 -7.24 -6.45
C GLU A 68 16.03 -5.83 -6.98
N ASP A 69 15.22 -5.73 -8.04
CA ASP A 69 14.80 -4.47 -8.66
C ASP A 69 13.83 -3.68 -7.75
N ALA A 70 12.92 -4.35 -7.04
CA ALA A 70 12.06 -3.69 -6.05
C ALA A 70 12.88 -3.07 -4.90
N VAL A 71 13.88 -3.79 -4.39
CA VAL A 71 14.79 -3.27 -3.34
C VAL A 71 15.64 -2.13 -3.90
N LEU A 72 16.13 -2.24 -5.13
CA LEU A 72 16.90 -1.19 -5.79
C LEU A 72 16.08 0.10 -5.95
N ASN A 73 14.85 -0.01 -6.44
CA ASN A 73 13.96 1.13 -6.65
C ASN A 73 13.64 1.87 -5.35
N ALA A 74 13.37 1.15 -4.25
CA ALA A 74 13.11 1.77 -2.95
C ALA A 74 14.35 2.49 -2.39
N ASN A 75 15.53 1.87 -2.50
CA ASN A 75 16.77 2.52 -2.06
C ASN A 75 17.17 3.70 -2.95
N TYR A 76 16.81 3.66 -4.24
CA TYR A 76 16.98 4.77 -5.16
C TYR A 76 16.16 5.99 -4.74
N ILE A 77 14.87 5.80 -4.45
CA ILE A 77 13.99 6.86 -3.90
C ILE A 77 14.56 7.36 -2.58
N MET A 78 14.94 6.45 -1.68
CA MET A 78 15.49 6.81 -0.37
C MET A 78 16.72 7.71 -0.51
N ALA A 79 17.65 7.36 -1.39
CA ALA A 79 18.86 8.12 -1.64
C ALA A 79 18.56 9.50 -2.25
N ARG A 80 17.60 9.60 -3.17
CA ARG A 80 17.18 10.86 -3.80
C ARG A 80 16.55 11.84 -2.80
N LEU A 81 15.74 11.34 -1.88
CA LEU A 81 14.95 12.17 -0.97
C LEU A 81 15.65 12.50 0.36
N LYS A 82 16.70 11.76 0.75
CA LYS A 82 17.39 11.89 2.05
C LYS A 82 17.91 13.30 2.39
N GLY A 83 18.16 14.15 1.40
CA GLY A 83 18.58 15.54 1.63
C GLY A 83 17.46 16.48 2.07
N ALA A 84 16.21 16.15 1.72
CA ALA A 84 15.04 16.99 1.99
C ALA A 84 14.10 16.36 3.03
N TYR A 85 14.01 15.03 3.04
CA TYR A 85 13.17 14.21 3.91
C TYR A 85 14.01 13.44 4.94
N ASN A 86 13.52 13.35 6.16
CA ASN A 86 14.20 12.62 7.24
C ASN A 86 13.84 11.13 7.21
N ALA A 87 14.84 10.28 7.06
CA ALA A 87 14.71 8.83 7.16
C ALA A 87 15.11 8.38 8.58
N PRO A 88 14.16 7.91 9.42
CA PRO A 88 14.40 7.66 10.84
C PRO A 88 15.33 6.46 11.10
N PHE A 89 15.45 5.54 10.15
CA PHE A 89 16.27 4.34 10.28
C PHE A 89 17.53 4.42 9.41
N PRO A 90 18.73 4.16 9.95
CA PRO A 90 19.97 4.20 9.19
C PRO A 90 20.15 2.95 8.32
N GLY A 91 20.95 3.10 7.26
CA GLY A 91 21.30 2.01 6.35
C GLY A 91 20.34 1.90 5.16
N PRO A 92 20.53 0.87 4.31
CA PRO A 92 19.62 0.57 3.21
C PRO A 92 18.28 0.03 3.74
N CYS A 93 17.24 0.19 2.94
CA CYS A 93 15.93 -0.40 3.17
C CYS A 93 15.72 -1.63 2.27
N MET A 94 14.60 -2.33 2.41
CA MET A 94 14.23 -3.44 1.50
C MET A 94 13.38 -2.89 0.35
N HIS A 95 12.20 -3.46 0.08
CA HIS A 95 11.34 -3.09 -1.06
C HIS A 95 10.53 -1.80 -0.84
N GLU A 96 10.61 -1.22 0.36
CA GLU A 96 9.93 0.01 0.76
C GLU A 96 10.87 0.89 1.58
N CYS A 97 10.73 2.21 1.44
CA CYS A 97 11.48 3.19 2.22
C CYS A 97 10.52 4.04 3.08
N LEU A 98 11.00 4.43 4.26
CA LEU A 98 10.20 5.15 5.25
C LEU A 98 10.81 6.51 5.57
N PHE A 99 9.96 7.52 5.59
CA PHE A 99 10.27 8.87 6.08
C PHE A 99 9.29 9.26 7.19
N ASP A 100 9.70 10.22 8.02
CA ASP A 100 8.85 10.81 9.05
C ASP A 100 8.58 12.30 8.79
N ASP A 101 7.79 12.93 9.66
CA ASP A 101 7.39 14.33 9.52
C ASP A 101 8.40 15.35 10.08
N HIS A 102 9.60 14.93 10.52
CA HIS A 102 10.58 15.87 11.08
C HIS A 102 10.96 16.97 10.08
N SER A 103 11.04 16.65 8.80
CA SER A 103 11.35 17.62 7.75
C SER A 103 10.24 18.66 7.51
N LEU A 104 9.02 18.37 7.96
CA LEU A 104 7.86 19.27 7.87
C LEU A 104 7.66 20.11 9.12
N LYS A 105 8.45 19.88 10.18
CA LYS A 105 8.36 20.63 11.42
C LYS A 105 8.47 22.14 11.15
N ASP A 106 7.64 22.92 11.83
CA ASP A 106 7.58 24.39 11.76
C ASP A 106 7.14 24.96 10.39
N THR A 107 6.81 24.12 9.40
CA THR A 107 6.27 24.57 8.09
C THR A 107 4.77 24.85 8.13
N GLY A 108 4.04 24.31 9.13
CA GLY A 108 2.57 24.33 9.17
C GLY A 108 1.89 23.31 8.26
N VAL A 109 2.67 22.47 7.56
CA VAL A 109 2.18 21.40 6.68
C VAL A 109 2.27 20.06 7.41
N SER A 110 1.17 19.30 7.42
CA SER A 110 1.17 17.92 7.95
C SER A 110 1.44 16.88 6.85
N THR A 111 1.74 15.64 7.24
CA THR A 111 1.84 14.51 6.28
C THR A 111 0.58 14.36 5.42
N LEU A 112 -0.61 14.52 6.02
CA LEU A 112 -1.87 14.48 5.27
C LEU A 112 -1.93 15.59 4.23
N ASP A 113 -1.48 16.80 4.58
CA ASP A 113 -1.50 17.91 3.65
C ASP A 113 -0.55 17.70 2.46
N LEU A 114 0.66 17.19 2.74
CA LEU A 114 1.60 16.79 1.71
C LEU A 114 0.99 15.73 0.77
N ALA A 115 0.37 14.70 1.33
CA ALA A 115 -0.31 13.67 0.56
C ALA A 115 -1.47 14.21 -0.28
N LYS A 116 -2.25 15.16 0.24
CA LYS A 116 -3.31 15.79 -0.56
C LYS A 116 -2.74 16.61 -1.71
N ALA A 117 -1.60 17.27 -1.52
CA ALA A 117 -0.91 17.99 -2.59
C ALA A 117 -0.34 17.07 -3.67
N MET A 118 0.14 15.88 -3.33
CA MET A 118 0.63 14.89 -4.31
C MET A 118 -0.42 14.52 -5.37
N ILE A 119 -1.71 14.57 -5.01
CA ILE A 119 -2.81 14.27 -5.93
C ILE A 119 -2.82 15.26 -7.11
N ASP A 120 -2.54 16.53 -6.85
CA ASP A 120 -2.47 17.55 -7.90
C ASP A 120 -1.19 17.43 -8.75
N GLU A 121 -0.13 16.84 -8.20
CA GLU A 121 1.08 16.44 -8.94
C GLU A 121 0.87 15.16 -9.78
N GLY A 122 -0.33 14.59 -9.77
CA GLY A 122 -0.68 13.40 -10.54
C GLY A 122 -0.32 12.07 -9.89
N PHE A 123 0.06 12.07 -8.61
CA PHE A 123 0.42 10.87 -7.86
C PHE A 123 -0.66 10.43 -6.88
N HIS A 124 -0.92 9.12 -6.84
CA HIS A 124 -1.57 8.55 -5.68
C HIS A 124 -0.62 8.68 -4.48
N PRO A 125 -1.08 9.16 -3.31
CA PRO A 125 -0.20 9.31 -2.16
C PRO A 125 0.35 7.97 -1.67
N MET A 126 1.50 8.05 -1.00
CA MET A 126 2.11 6.91 -0.32
C MET A 126 1.26 6.44 0.87
N THR A 127 1.59 5.26 1.44
CA THR A 127 0.97 4.84 2.69
C THR A 127 1.37 5.81 3.80
N MET A 128 0.37 6.36 4.50
CA MET A 128 0.59 7.32 5.59
C MET A 128 0.28 6.72 6.94
N TYR A 129 0.92 7.27 7.98
CA TYR A 129 0.63 6.99 9.41
C TYR A 129 0.80 5.51 9.80
N PHE A 130 1.53 4.74 8.99
CA PHE A 130 1.95 3.38 9.29
C PHE A 130 3.41 3.18 8.84
N PRO A 131 4.26 2.51 9.64
CA PRO A 131 3.97 1.89 10.94
C PRO A 131 3.77 2.92 12.07
N LEU A 132 2.99 2.55 13.10
CA LEU A 132 2.58 3.46 14.20
C LEU A 132 3.74 3.94 15.09
N VAL A 133 4.92 3.32 14.99
CA VAL A 133 6.13 3.70 15.75
C VAL A 133 6.86 4.90 15.15
N VAL A 134 6.41 5.41 13.99
CA VAL A 134 7.00 6.56 13.29
C VAL A 134 5.95 7.65 13.14
N HIS A 135 6.22 8.82 13.71
CA HIS A 135 5.32 9.98 13.65
C HIS A 135 5.25 10.53 12.23
N GLY A 136 4.02 10.79 11.76
CA GLY A 136 3.80 11.30 10.40
C GLY A 136 4.36 10.41 9.30
N ALA A 137 4.46 9.10 9.55
CA ALA A 137 5.05 8.12 8.64
C ALA A 137 4.60 8.29 7.18
N MET A 138 5.57 8.27 6.28
CA MET A 138 5.43 8.24 4.82
C MET A 138 6.15 7.00 4.31
N LEU A 139 5.39 5.93 4.05
CA LEU A 139 5.90 4.63 3.61
C LEU A 139 5.70 4.47 2.10
N ILE A 140 6.81 4.44 1.37
CA ILE A 140 6.85 4.46 -0.11
C ILE A 140 7.38 3.11 -0.61
N GLU A 141 6.58 2.42 -1.42
CA GLU A 141 6.90 1.15 -2.06
C GLU A 141 6.75 1.30 -3.60
N PRO A 142 7.85 1.48 -4.35
CA PRO A 142 7.78 1.68 -5.80
C PRO A 142 7.54 0.40 -6.59
N THR A 143 7.78 -0.78 -5.99
CA THR A 143 7.86 -2.08 -6.68
C THR A 143 8.93 -2.11 -7.78
N GLU A 144 9.10 -3.26 -8.44
CA GLU A 144 10.05 -3.47 -9.53
C GLU A 144 9.56 -2.94 -10.87
N THR A 145 8.24 -2.81 -11.04
CA THR A 145 7.64 -2.55 -12.36
C THR A 145 7.72 -1.08 -12.79
N GLU A 146 8.01 -0.18 -11.86
CA GLU A 146 8.17 1.24 -12.16
C GLU A 146 9.50 1.54 -12.83
N SER A 147 9.42 2.32 -13.91
CA SER A 147 10.61 2.74 -14.66
C SER A 147 11.42 3.77 -13.86
N ARG A 148 12.73 3.84 -14.10
CA ARG A 148 13.57 4.91 -13.50
C ARG A 148 13.00 6.31 -13.76
N GLN A 149 12.44 6.55 -14.94
CA GLN A 149 11.80 7.82 -15.27
C GLN A 149 10.59 8.12 -14.37
N SER A 150 9.78 7.13 -14.05
CA SER A 150 8.67 7.27 -13.09
C SER A 150 9.19 7.62 -11.70
N LEU A 151 10.26 6.94 -11.25
CA LEU A 151 10.88 7.20 -9.95
C LEU A 151 11.51 8.60 -9.88
N ASP A 152 12.14 9.04 -10.97
CA ASP A 152 12.69 10.37 -11.14
C ASP A 152 11.60 11.43 -10.96
N LEU A 153 10.51 11.30 -11.72
CA LEU A 153 9.37 12.22 -11.65
C LEU A 153 8.74 12.26 -10.25
N PHE A 154 8.55 11.08 -9.62
CA PHE A 154 8.05 11.00 -8.26
C PHE A 154 8.95 11.74 -7.28
N CYS A 155 10.27 11.53 -7.37
CA CYS A 155 11.23 12.17 -6.48
C CYS A 155 11.26 13.68 -6.70
N ASP A 156 11.21 14.15 -7.94
CA ASP A 156 11.21 15.58 -8.26
C ASP A 156 9.93 16.27 -7.77
N SER A 157 8.76 15.64 -7.91
CA SER A 157 7.49 16.14 -7.34
C SER A 157 7.56 16.20 -5.81
N MET A 158 8.09 15.17 -5.14
CA MET A 158 8.27 15.18 -3.69
C MET A 158 9.22 16.31 -3.23
N LEU A 159 10.36 16.46 -3.90
CA LEU A 159 11.31 17.54 -3.61
C LEU A 159 10.68 18.92 -3.82
N HIS A 160 9.93 19.12 -4.90
CA HIS A 160 9.19 20.35 -5.18
C HIS A 160 8.19 20.69 -4.06
N LEU A 161 7.40 19.71 -3.62
CA LEU A 161 6.43 19.91 -2.54
C LEU A 161 7.14 20.26 -1.21
N MET A 162 8.27 19.62 -0.91
CA MET A 162 9.06 19.95 0.28
C MET A 162 9.64 21.36 0.22
N GLU A 163 10.10 21.81 -0.95
CA GLU A 163 10.57 23.19 -1.16
C GLU A 163 9.45 24.20 -0.91
N ARG A 164 8.24 23.96 -1.44
CA ARG A 164 7.08 24.82 -1.19
C ARG A 164 6.67 24.86 0.28
N ALA A 165 6.64 23.70 0.94
CA ALA A 165 6.34 23.63 2.37
C ALA A 165 7.35 24.47 3.18
N LYS A 166 8.64 24.34 2.89
CA LYS A 166 9.71 25.12 3.55
C LYS A 166 9.68 26.62 3.18
N ALA A 167 9.12 26.99 2.04
CA ALA A 167 8.89 28.38 1.64
C ALA A 167 7.70 29.05 2.36
N GLY A 168 6.95 28.31 3.18
CA GLY A 168 5.84 28.85 3.98
C GLY A 168 4.48 28.83 3.30
N ASP A 169 4.30 27.98 2.27
CA ASP A 169 3.06 27.92 1.46
C ASP A 169 1.95 27.06 2.09
N ALA A 170 1.85 27.05 3.43
CA ALA A 170 0.98 26.12 4.17
C ALA A 170 -0.51 26.23 3.80
N GLU A 171 -1.00 27.44 3.52
CA GLU A 171 -2.39 27.67 3.12
C GLU A 171 -2.72 26.94 1.81
N TRP A 172 -1.78 26.91 0.85
CA TRP A 172 -2.00 26.19 -0.39
C TRP A 172 -2.16 24.68 -0.14
N PHE A 173 -1.32 24.12 0.74
CA PHE A 173 -1.38 22.71 1.14
C PHE A 173 -2.69 22.34 1.85
N HIS A 174 -3.20 23.19 2.74
CA HIS A 174 -4.44 22.94 3.48
C HIS A 174 -5.67 22.84 2.57
N ASN A 175 -5.64 23.53 1.44
CA ASN A 175 -6.72 23.57 0.45
C ASN A 175 -6.56 22.53 -0.67
N ALA A 176 -5.38 21.92 -0.82
CA ALA A 176 -5.18 20.81 -1.76
C ALA A 176 -6.06 19.59 -1.39
N PRO A 177 -6.53 18.78 -2.37
CA PRO A 177 -6.29 18.92 -3.81
C PRO A 177 -7.23 19.94 -4.47
N TYR A 178 -6.75 20.59 -5.52
CA TYR A 178 -7.48 21.57 -6.35
C TYR A 178 -7.95 20.99 -7.69
N LEU A 179 -7.19 20.07 -8.27
CA LEU A 179 -7.43 19.53 -9.62
C LEU A 179 -8.25 18.24 -9.59
N ALA A 180 -8.37 17.60 -8.41
CA ALA A 180 -9.19 16.43 -8.23
C ALA A 180 -10.69 16.74 -8.44
N PRO A 181 -11.52 15.77 -8.87
CA PRO A 181 -12.96 15.98 -9.05
C PRO A 181 -13.70 16.44 -7.79
N TRP A 182 -13.13 16.17 -6.62
CA TRP A 182 -13.64 16.57 -5.31
C TRP A 182 -12.49 17.06 -4.44
N SER A 183 -12.76 18.11 -3.66
CA SER A 183 -11.86 18.60 -2.61
C SER A 183 -11.85 17.65 -1.40
N ARG A 184 -11.18 18.06 -0.32
CA ARG A 184 -11.23 17.36 0.97
C ARG A 184 -12.68 17.16 1.42
N LEU A 185 -12.99 15.93 1.82
CA LEU A 185 -14.30 15.54 2.33
C LEU A 185 -14.38 15.84 3.83
N ASP A 186 -15.58 16.14 4.32
CA ASP A 186 -15.83 16.29 5.76
C ASP A 186 -15.94 14.91 6.43
N GLU A 187 -14.77 14.36 6.80
CA GLU A 187 -14.65 13.08 7.48
C GLU A 187 -15.37 13.06 8.84
N THR A 188 -15.42 14.21 9.53
CA THR A 188 -16.10 14.33 10.83
C THR A 188 -17.61 14.19 10.65
N ALA A 189 -18.19 14.88 9.67
CA ALA A 189 -19.61 14.75 9.35
C ALA A 189 -19.92 13.33 8.85
N ALA A 190 -19.08 12.75 8.00
CA ALA A 190 -19.27 11.38 7.52
C ALA A 190 -19.28 10.36 8.66
N ALA A 191 -18.38 10.49 9.64
CA ALA A 191 -18.31 9.61 10.81
C ALA A 191 -19.49 9.83 11.78
N ARG A 192 -19.94 11.08 11.97
CA ARG A 192 -21.02 11.43 12.92
C ARG A 192 -22.43 11.26 12.34
N ARG A 193 -22.60 11.40 11.02
CA ARG A 193 -23.88 11.32 10.31
C ARG A 193 -23.72 10.50 9.01
N PRO A 194 -23.45 9.20 9.10
CA PRO A 194 -23.15 8.38 7.94
C PRO A 194 -24.38 8.18 7.05
N VAL A 195 -24.25 8.48 5.76
CA VAL A 195 -25.22 8.12 4.72
C VAL A 195 -24.67 6.90 3.98
N LEU A 196 -25.06 5.70 4.44
CA LEU A 196 -24.47 4.43 3.99
C LEU A 196 -25.09 3.86 2.70
N THR A 197 -26.31 4.29 2.38
CA THR A 197 -27.01 3.86 1.17
C THR A 197 -27.65 5.07 0.50
N TRP A 198 -27.67 5.05 -0.82
CA TRP A 198 -28.44 6.02 -1.58
C TRP A 198 -29.93 5.82 -1.26
N LYS A 199 -30.63 6.92 -1.03
CA LYS A 199 -32.08 6.97 -0.91
C LYS A 199 -32.60 8.02 -1.89
N PRO A 200 -33.71 7.76 -2.59
CA PRO A 200 -34.35 8.80 -3.39
C PRO A 200 -34.62 10.03 -2.53
N ALA A 201 -34.42 11.23 -3.08
CA ALA A 201 -34.91 12.43 -2.44
C ALA A 201 -36.43 12.30 -2.25
N ALA A 202 -36.95 12.61 -1.06
CA ALA A 202 -38.39 12.66 -0.86
C ALA A 202 -38.98 13.65 -1.87
N GLU A 203 -40.04 13.26 -2.58
CA GLU A 203 -40.78 14.16 -3.47
C GLU A 203 -41.18 15.38 -2.65
N THR A 204 -40.52 16.50 -2.91
CA THR A 204 -40.95 17.79 -2.38
C THR A 204 -42.21 18.13 -3.14
N ASN A 205 -43.37 18.04 -2.47
CA ASN A 205 -44.62 18.59 -2.97
C ASN A 205 -44.38 20.07 -3.31
N ARG A 206 -44.08 20.35 -4.58
CA ARG A 206 -44.18 21.69 -5.14
C ARG A 206 -45.66 21.99 -5.21
N ALA A 207 -46.19 22.57 -4.15
CA ALA A 207 -47.50 23.20 -4.18
C ALA A 207 -47.50 24.25 -5.30
N VAL A 208 -48.47 24.10 -6.20
CA VAL A 208 -48.80 24.99 -7.32
C VAL A 208 -49.31 26.34 -6.79
#